data_AF-A0A6G3Y160-F1
#
_entry.id   AF-A0A6G3Y160-F1
#
_cell.length_a   1.000
_cell.length_b   1.000
_cell.length_c   1.000
_cell.angle_alpha   90.00
_cell.angle_beta   90.00
_cell.angle_gamma   90.00
#
_symmetry.space_group_name_H-M   'P 1'
#
loop_
_entity.id
_entity.type
_entity.pdbx_description
1 polymer ?
#
loop_
_entity_poly.entity_id
_entity_poly.type
_entity_poly.pdbx_seq_one_letter_code
_entity_poly.pdbx_strand_id
1 'polypeptide(L)'
;MKNQHLTWPALAAAAALALTACGTTEAPKKESAGDSAVTITDARGKKITLDGPAERVVGTEWNVVESLVTLGVQPVGVADVKGYTAYNTAAPLAKGVKDIGTRGEPSVATVASLKPDLILATTDLSDSAIAQLSKAAPVAVVRSADASRQIDQMV
;
A
#
# COMPACT_ATOMS: atom_id res chain seq x y z
N MET A 1 -33.77 -57.43 44.10
CA MET A 1 -33.84 -56.53 42.94
C MET A 1 -33.55 -55.11 43.41
N LYS A 2 -32.71 -54.38 42.65
CA LYS A 2 -32.40 -52.92 42.73
C LYS A 2 -31.35 -52.57 43.80
N ASN A 3 -30.06 -52.78 43.56
CA ASN A 3 -29.12 -52.09 42.64
C ASN A 3 -28.98 -50.58 42.87
N GLN A 4 -27.73 -50.25 43.20
CA GLN A 4 -27.14 -48.96 43.56
C GLN A 4 -26.81 -48.15 42.28
N HIS A 5 -27.14 -46.85 42.27
CA HIS A 5 -26.62 -45.86 41.33
C HIS A 5 -26.52 -44.54 42.09
N LEU A 6 -25.38 -44.25 42.74
CA LEU A 6 -24.18 -43.61 42.20
C LEU A 6 -24.43 -42.17 41.73
N THR A 7 -23.95 -41.27 42.56
CA THR A 7 -23.78 -39.82 42.43
C THR A 7 -22.87 -39.42 41.27
N TRP A 8 -23.31 -38.46 40.44
CA TRP A 8 -22.57 -37.40 39.68
C TRP A 8 -23.32 -37.12 38.37
N PRO A 9 -23.79 -35.88 38.12
CA PRO A 9 -22.95 -34.96 37.35
C PRO A 9 -23.22 -33.47 37.64
N ALA A 10 -22.25 -32.74 38.16
CA ALA A 10 -22.25 -31.26 38.13
C ALA A 10 -20.87 -30.71 37.75
N LEU A 11 -20.08 -31.52 37.04
CA LEU A 11 -18.76 -31.17 36.53
C LEU A 11 -18.79 -30.97 35.00
N ALA A 12 -19.85 -30.36 34.49
CA ALA A 12 -20.04 -30.12 33.06
C ALA A 12 -20.36 -28.65 32.71
N ALA A 13 -20.26 -27.73 33.66
CA ALA A 13 -20.52 -26.30 33.41
C ALA A 13 -19.25 -25.44 33.30
N ALA A 14 -18.07 -25.97 33.63
CA ALA A 14 -16.81 -25.19 33.63
C ALA A 14 -16.00 -25.26 32.32
N ALA A 15 -16.35 -26.15 31.38
CA ALA A 15 -15.58 -26.34 30.15
C ALA A 15 -16.03 -25.45 28.97
N ALA A 16 -17.20 -24.81 29.05
CA ALA A 16 -17.73 -24.00 27.95
C ALA A 16 -17.19 -22.55 27.92
N LEU A 17 -16.51 -22.10 28.97
CA LEU A 17 -15.93 -20.75 29.06
C LEU A 17 -14.45 -20.68 28.65
N ALA A 18 -13.82 -21.82 28.32
CA ALA A 18 -12.40 -21.88 27.97
C ALA A 18 -12.10 -21.71 26.47
N LEU A 19 -13.13 -21.68 25.59
CA LEU A 19 -12.92 -21.61 24.14
C LEU A 19 -12.92 -20.18 23.55
N THR A 20 -13.24 -19.14 24.32
CA THR A 20 -13.20 -17.75 23.84
C THR A 20 -11.87 -17.03 24.12
N ALA A 21 -10.88 -17.71 24.71
CA ALA A 21 -9.65 -17.08 25.19
C ALA A 21 -8.47 -17.04 24.20
N CYS A 22 -8.64 -17.56 22.97
CA CYS A 22 -7.60 -17.48 21.93
C CYS A 22 -7.86 -16.39 20.85
N GLY A 23 -8.74 -15.43 21.14
CA GLY A 23 -8.98 -14.25 20.29
C GLY A 23 -8.29 -13.00 20.83
N THR A 24 -6.98 -12.88 20.59
CA THR A 24 -6.15 -11.65 20.61
C THR A 24 -6.44 -10.63 21.71
N THR A 25 -5.92 -10.85 22.92
CA THR A 25 -5.71 -9.79 23.92
C THR A 25 -4.21 -9.51 24.05
N GLU A 26 -3.61 -8.93 23.01
CA GLU A 26 -2.39 -8.16 23.22
C GLU A 26 -2.80 -6.77 23.72
N ALA A 27 -2.27 -6.36 24.87
CA ALA A 27 -2.29 -4.96 25.25
C ALA A 27 -1.61 -4.16 24.11
N PRO A 28 -2.07 -2.93 23.77
CA PRO A 28 -1.42 -2.15 22.74
C PRO A 28 0.03 -1.97 23.18
N LYS A 29 0.94 -2.70 22.52
CA LYS A 29 2.36 -2.47 22.67
C LYS A 29 2.51 -1.04 22.17
N LYS A 30 2.79 -0.10 23.07
CA LYS A 30 3.37 1.18 22.69
C LYS A 30 4.67 0.80 21.98
N GLU A 31 4.59 0.65 20.67
CA GLU A 31 5.76 0.75 19.83
C GLU A 31 6.33 2.13 20.13
N SER A 32 7.45 2.11 20.85
CA SER A 32 8.35 3.25 20.83
C SER A 32 8.59 3.57 19.37
N ALA A 33 8.32 4.81 18.97
CA ALA A 33 8.75 5.38 17.70
C ALA A 33 10.28 5.31 17.64
N GLY A 34 10.80 4.17 17.18
CA GLY A 34 12.19 3.78 17.33
C GLY A 34 12.56 2.68 16.35
N ASP A 35 12.28 2.90 15.07
CA ASP A 35 13.26 2.98 14.00
C ASP A 35 12.47 3.47 12.78
N SER A 36 12.47 4.78 12.53
CA SER A 36 11.53 5.42 11.60
C SER A 36 11.81 5.10 10.13
N ALA A 37 12.97 4.51 9.83
CA ALA A 37 13.37 4.21 8.47
C ALA A 37 12.57 3.05 7.87
N VAL A 38 11.95 3.28 6.71
CA VAL A 38 11.23 2.27 5.93
C VAL A 38 12.11 1.87 4.75
N THR A 39 12.51 0.60 4.69
CA THR A 39 13.25 0.06 3.53
C THR A 39 12.39 -0.90 2.74
N ILE A 40 12.26 -0.67 1.45
CA ILE A 40 11.55 -1.52 0.50
C ILE A 40 12.50 -2.00 -0.60
N THR A 41 12.25 -3.20 -1.12
CA THR A 41 12.86 -3.67 -2.37
C THR A 41 11.82 -3.51 -3.47
N ASP A 42 12.14 -2.76 -4.51
CA ASP A 42 11.22 -2.52 -5.61
C ASP A 42 11.24 -3.65 -6.64
N ALA A 43 10.39 -3.58 -7.67
CA ALA A 43 10.26 -4.60 -8.71
C ALA A 43 11.52 -4.79 -9.58
N ARG A 44 12.49 -3.87 -9.49
CA ARG A 44 13.81 -3.98 -10.15
C ARG A 44 14.84 -4.66 -9.23
N GLY A 45 14.45 -5.07 -8.02
CA GLY A 45 15.36 -5.58 -7.00
C GLY A 45 16.18 -4.49 -6.31
N LYS A 46 15.85 -3.22 -6.50
CA LYS A 46 16.58 -2.10 -5.90
C LYS A 46 16.04 -1.82 -4.50
N LYS A 47 16.93 -1.69 -3.52
CA LYS A 47 16.57 -1.22 -2.18
C LYS A 47 16.37 0.30 -2.17
N ILE A 48 15.29 0.74 -1.55
CA ILE A 48 14.94 2.15 -1.33
C ILE A 48 14.68 2.30 0.15
N THR A 49 15.38 3.24 0.78
CA THR A 49 15.22 3.56 2.19
C THR A 49 14.68 4.98 2.30
N LEU A 50 13.60 5.14 3.06
CA LEU A 50 13.01 6.41 3.45
C LEU A 50 13.27 6.60 4.94
N ASP A 51 13.47 7.84 5.39
CA ASP A 51 13.72 8.15 6.81
C ASP A 51 12.48 7.96 7.71
N GLY A 52 11.31 7.87 7.07
CA GLY A 52 9.97 7.81 7.63
C GLY A 52 8.98 7.25 6.60
N PRO A 53 7.72 6.96 6.99
CA PRO A 53 6.63 6.81 6.04
C PRO A 53 6.54 8.02 5.10
N ALA A 54 6.31 7.80 3.81
CA ALA A 54 6.17 8.89 2.84
C ALA A 54 4.86 9.67 3.07
N GLU A 55 4.94 11.00 3.07
CA GLU A 55 3.81 11.90 3.28
C GLU A 55 3.44 12.65 1.99
N ARG A 56 4.38 12.84 1.06
CA ARG A 56 4.22 13.61 -0.17
C ARG A 56 4.47 12.74 -1.40
N VAL A 57 3.50 11.88 -1.69
CA VAL A 57 3.63 10.88 -2.75
C VAL A 57 3.15 11.40 -4.11
N VAL A 58 3.91 11.10 -5.16
CA VAL A 58 3.50 11.28 -6.56
C VAL A 58 3.27 9.92 -7.22
N GLY A 59 2.15 9.76 -7.91
CA GLY A 59 1.83 8.54 -8.68
C GLY A 59 1.90 8.77 -10.18
N THR A 60 2.71 7.98 -10.89
CA THR A 60 2.89 8.10 -12.35
C THR A 60 2.00 7.17 -13.17
N GLU A 61 1.27 6.27 -12.51
CA GLU A 61 0.30 5.33 -13.11
C GLU A 61 -0.97 5.26 -12.25
N TRP A 62 -2.13 5.07 -12.86
CA TRP A 62 -3.42 4.95 -12.22
C TRP A 62 -3.53 3.78 -11.24
N ASN A 63 -2.92 2.62 -11.51
CA ASN A 63 -2.97 1.48 -10.58
C ASN A 63 -2.30 1.80 -9.23
N VAL A 64 -1.15 2.49 -9.24
CA VAL A 64 -0.48 2.94 -8.01
C VAL A 64 -1.27 4.06 -7.33
N VAL A 65 -1.90 4.95 -8.10
CA VAL A 65 -2.75 6.02 -7.56
C VAL A 65 -3.99 5.45 -6.88
N GLU A 66 -4.67 4.49 -7.51
CA GLU A 66 -5.80 3.78 -6.90
C GLU A 66 -5.41 3.06 -5.62
N SER A 67 -4.24 2.41 -5.61
CA SER A 67 -3.71 1.78 -4.40
C SER A 67 -3.46 2.79 -3.28
N LEU A 68 -2.83 3.93 -3.59
CA LEU A 68 -2.61 5.01 -2.62
C LEU A 68 -3.91 5.50 -2.01
N VAL A 69 -4.87 5.88 -2.87
CA VAL A 69 -6.15 6.46 -2.43
C VAL A 69 -6.96 5.45 -1.63
N THR A 70 -6.99 4.18 -2.06
CA THR A 70 -7.67 3.10 -1.33
C THR A 70 -7.07 2.87 0.06
N LEU A 71 -5.76 3.03 0.20
CA LEU A 71 -5.05 2.96 1.48
C LEU A 71 -5.13 4.26 2.30
N GLY A 72 -5.92 5.25 1.86
CA GLY A 72 -6.11 6.52 2.55
C GLY A 72 -5.04 7.57 2.31
N VAL A 73 -4.13 7.34 1.36
CA VAL A 73 -3.08 8.30 0.98
C VAL A 73 -3.51 9.08 -0.25
N GLN A 74 -3.70 10.40 -0.11
CA GLN A 74 -3.98 11.28 -1.23
C GLN A 74 -2.67 11.82 -1.84
N PRO A 75 -2.38 11.53 -3.12
CA PRO A 75 -1.13 11.96 -3.75
C PRO A 75 -1.10 13.48 -3.96
N VAL A 76 0.09 14.07 -3.89
CA VAL A 76 0.28 15.50 -4.23
C VAL A 76 0.30 15.74 -5.74
N GLY A 77 0.58 14.69 -6.53
CA GLY A 77 0.54 14.73 -7.98
C GLY A 77 0.26 13.38 -8.62
N VAL A 78 -0.47 13.41 -9.74
CA VAL A 78 -0.94 12.24 -10.48
C VAL A 78 -0.76 12.47 -11.97
N ALA A 79 -0.30 11.45 -12.70
CA ALA A 79 -0.28 11.47 -14.16
C ALA A 79 -1.68 11.30 -14.72
N ASP A 80 -2.05 12.18 -15.66
CA ASP A 80 -3.33 12.22 -16.37
C ASP A 80 -4.53 12.20 -15.40
N VAL A 81 -4.70 13.28 -14.63
CA VAL A 81 -5.79 13.42 -13.65
C VAL A 81 -7.14 13.36 -14.33
N LYS A 82 -7.24 13.95 -15.53
CA LYS A 82 -8.49 13.96 -16.30
C LYS A 82 -8.88 12.53 -16.69
N GLY A 83 -7.94 11.75 -17.24
CA GLY A 83 -8.19 10.36 -17.60
C GLY A 83 -8.47 9.49 -16.39
N TYR A 84 -7.71 9.64 -15.29
CA TYR A 84 -7.94 8.92 -14.05
C TYR A 84 -9.35 9.13 -13.53
N THR A 85 -9.78 10.39 -13.41
CA THR A 85 -11.10 10.76 -12.89
C THR A 85 -12.24 10.27 -13.79
N ALA A 86 -11.99 10.15 -15.10
CA ALA A 86 -12.98 9.62 -16.03
C ALA A 86 -13.14 8.09 -15.92
N TYR A 87 -12.07 7.37 -15.62
CA TYR A 87 -12.06 5.91 -15.56
C TYR A 87 -12.35 5.36 -14.16
N ASN A 88 -11.78 5.96 -13.11
CA ASN A 88 -11.88 5.47 -11.75
C ASN A 88 -12.73 6.41 -10.87
N THR A 89 -13.88 5.88 -10.45
CA THR A 89 -14.79 6.55 -9.51
C THR A 89 -14.77 5.95 -8.11
N ALA A 90 -14.17 4.77 -7.93
CA ALA A 90 -14.11 4.06 -6.66
C ALA A 90 -13.03 4.63 -5.71
N ALA A 91 -11.97 5.19 -6.28
CA ALA A 91 -10.86 5.82 -5.56
C ALA A 91 -10.72 7.30 -5.95
N PRO A 92 -11.64 8.18 -5.54
CA PRO A 92 -11.65 9.57 -5.99
C PRO A 92 -10.46 10.37 -5.45
N LEU A 93 -9.85 11.18 -6.33
CA LEU A 93 -8.81 12.12 -5.96
C LEU A 93 -9.39 13.29 -5.15
N ALA A 94 -8.63 13.73 -4.15
CA ALA A 94 -8.93 14.96 -3.44
C ALA A 94 -8.85 16.19 -4.37
N LYS A 95 -9.54 17.27 -4.00
CA LYS A 95 -9.38 18.55 -4.70
C LYS A 95 -7.93 19.04 -4.55
N GLY A 96 -7.35 19.54 -5.63
CA GLY A 96 -6.02 20.13 -5.63
C GLY A 96 -4.86 19.18 -5.95
N VAL A 97 -5.13 17.89 -6.18
CA VAL A 97 -4.13 16.97 -6.75
C VAL A 97 -3.63 17.54 -8.08
N LYS A 98 -2.31 17.69 -8.21
CA LYS A 98 -1.71 18.30 -9.38
C LYS A 98 -1.56 17.29 -10.51
N ASP A 99 -2.01 17.65 -11.71
CA ASP A 99 -1.69 16.89 -12.91
C ASP A 99 -0.20 17.08 -13.25
N ILE A 100 0.53 15.97 -13.33
CA ILE A 100 1.98 15.96 -13.63
C ILE A 100 2.28 15.65 -15.10
N GLY A 101 1.31 15.61 -16.00
CA GLY A 101 1.50 15.21 -17.40
C GLY A 101 0.97 13.81 -17.67
N THR A 102 1.47 13.14 -18.71
CA THR A 102 0.94 11.82 -19.12
C THR A 102 1.64 10.68 -18.37
N ARG A 103 1.03 9.49 -18.37
CA ARG A 103 1.62 8.29 -17.75
C ARG A 103 2.94 7.86 -18.40
N GLY A 104 3.07 8.02 -19.72
CA GLY A 104 4.30 7.69 -20.45
C GLY A 104 5.37 8.79 -20.38
N GLU A 105 4.93 10.04 -20.21
CA GLU A 105 5.81 11.21 -20.15
C GLU A 105 5.41 12.16 -19.00
N PRO A 106 5.67 11.77 -17.74
CA PRO A 106 5.48 12.68 -16.60
C PRO A 106 6.43 13.89 -16.69
N SER A 107 5.91 15.07 -16.41
CA SER A 107 6.65 16.33 -16.34
C SER A 107 7.56 16.36 -15.11
N VAL A 108 8.85 16.13 -15.34
CA VAL A 108 9.90 16.19 -14.29
C VAL A 108 9.90 17.53 -13.56
N ALA A 109 9.70 18.64 -14.29
CA ALA A 109 9.64 19.98 -13.70
C ALA A 109 8.44 20.14 -12.75
N THR A 110 7.27 19.63 -13.16
CA THR A 110 6.07 19.67 -12.31
C THR A 110 6.28 18.81 -11.07
N VAL A 111 6.78 17.57 -11.23
CA VAL A 111 7.09 16.68 -10.10
C VAL A 111 8.07 17.33 -9.12
N ALA A 112 9.18 17.90 -9.61
CA ALA A 112 10.15 18.58 -8.77
C ALA A 112 9.54 19.77 -8.00
N SER A 113 8.64 20.53 -8.63
CA SER A 113 7.97 21.66 -7.98
C SER A 113 7.08 21.25 -6.80
N LEU A 114 6.58 20.00 -6.80
CA LEU A 114 5.74 19.45 -5.74
C LEU A 114 6.55 18.98 -4.54
N LYS A 115 7.89 18.88 -4.64
CA LYS A 115 8.78 18.40 -3.57
C LYS A 115 8.27 17.10 -2.93
N PRO A 116 8.12 16.01 -3.71
CA PRO A 116 7.71 14.73 -3.16
C PRO A 116 8.84 14.11 -2.32
N ASP A 117 8.47 13.22 -1.41
CA ASP A 117 9.39 12.34 -0.68
C ASP A 117 9.41 10.91 -1.27
N LEU A 118 8.42 10.57 -2.09
CA LEU A 118 8.36 9.32 -2.84
C LEU A 118 7.64 9.51 -4.19
N ILE A 119 8.18 8.89 -5.23
CA ILE A 119 7.54 8.75 -6.53
C ILE A 119 7.27 7.28 -6.78
N LEU A 120 6.01 6.92 -7.04
CA LEU A 120 5.61 5.57 -7.45
C LEU A 120 5.52 5.50 -8.97
N ALA A 121 6.25 4.53 -9.54
CA ALA A 121 6.23 4.21 -10.95
C ALA A 121 5.99 2.72 -11.16
N THR A 122 5.66 2.35 -12.40
CA THR A 122 5.57 0.95 -12.80
C THR A 122 6.72 0.58 -13.72
N THR A 123 6.92 -0.72 -13.96
CA THR A 123 7.92 -1.23 -14.91
C THR A 123 7.70 -0.79 -16.36
N ASP A 124 6.55 -0.19 -16.70
CA ASP A 124 6.27 0.31 -18.06
C ASP A 124 6.86 1.69 -18.32
N LEU A 125 7.16 2.45 -17.27
CA LEU A 125 7.78 3.76 -17.42
C LEU A 125 9.24 3.59 -17.84
N SER A 126 9.65 4.31 -18.89
CA SER A 126 11.01 4.15 -19.43
C SER A 126 12.10 4.44 -18.39
N ASP A 127 13.21 3.71 -18.45
CA ASP A 127 14.36 3.91 -17.57
C ASP A 127 14.90 5.35 -17.62
N SER A 128 14.84 5.98 -18.80
CA SER A 128 15.22 7.39 -18.99
C SER A 128 14.32 8.33 -18.16
N ALA A 129 13.00 8.15 -18.22
CA ALA A 129 12.06 8.92 -17.42
C ALA A 129 12.27 8.67 -15.92
N ILE A 130 12.46 7.43 -15.51
CA ILE A 130 12.76 7.08 -14.11
C ILE A 130 14.06 7.75 -13.64
N ALA A 131 15.10 7.76 -14.46
CA ALA A 131 16.38 8.41 -14.14
C ALA A 131 16.22 9.93 -13.98
N GLN A 132 15.36 10.57 -14.78
CA GLN A 132 15.07 11.99 -14.63
C GLN A 132 14.24 12.29 -13.37
N LEU A 133 13.20 11.50 -13.10
CA LEU A 133 12.36 11.64 -11.90
C LEU A 133 13.15 11.39 -10.61
N SER A 134 14.14 10.49 -10.65
CA SER A 134 15.02 10.19 -9.50
C SER A 134 15.85 11.38 -9.03
N LYS A 135 15.94 12.45 -9.84
CA LYS A 135 16.57 13.72 -9.43
C LYS A 135 15.68 14.55 -8.50
N ALA A 136 14.37 14.29 -8.48
CA ALA A 136 13.41 15.01 -7.66
C ALA A 136 13.19 14.33 -6.30
N ALA A 137 13.09 12.99 -6.27
CA ALA A 137 12.87 12.19 -5.07
C ALA A 137 13.19 10.70 -5.33
N PRO A 138 13.29 9.85 -4.29
CA PRO A 138 13.34 8.40 -4.45
C PRO A 138 12.18 7.87 -5.33
N VAL A 139 12.50 7.02 -6.30
CA VAL A 139 11.51 6.38 -7.18
C VAL A 139 11.41 4.89 -6.87
N ALA A 140 10.25 4.46 -6.36
CA ALA A 140 9.92 3.06 -6.19
C ALA A 140 9.13 2.55 -7.39
N VAL A 141 9.64 1.48 -7.99
CA VAL A 141 9.03 0.85 -9.16
C VAL A 141 8.28 -0.39 -8.74
N VAL A 142 6.98 -0.44 -9.02
CA VAL A 142 6.16 -1.65 -8.85
C VAL A 142 6.01 -2.37 -10.20
N ARG A 143 5.67 -3.66 -10.16
CA ARG A 143 5.45 -4.44 -11.37
C ARG A 143 4.18 -3.94 -12.08
N SER A 144 4.25 -3.68 -13.37
CA SER A 144 3.07 -3.39 -14.18
C SER A 144 2.34 -4.68 -14.58
N ALA A 145 1.11 -4.52 -15.08
CA ALA A 145 0.35 -5.63 -15.64
C ALA A 145 1.03 -6.20 -16.90
N ASP A 146 1.13 -7.52 -16.99
CA ASP A 146 1.66 -8.23 -18.17
C ASP A 146 0.55 -9.04 -18.83
N ALA A 147 -0.09 -8.47 -19.87
CA ALA A 147 -1.23 -9.11 -20.54
C ALA A 147 -0.90 -10.51 -21.11
N SER A 148 0.37 -10.81 -21.36
CA SER A 148 0.79 -12.08 -21.96
C SER A 148 0.86 -13.23 -20.95
N ARG A 149 0.96 -12.93 -19.64
CA ARG A 149 1.13 -13.92 -18.57
C ARG A 149 0.33 -13.57 -17.31
N GLN A 150 -0.92 -13.16 -17.49
CA GLN A 150 -1.80 -12.74 -16.38
C GLN A 150 -1.96 -13.82 -15.32
N ILE A 151 -2.16 -15.08 -15.72
CA ILE A 151 -2.36 -16.21 -14.79
C ILE A 151 -1.12 -16.43 -13.91
N ASP A 152 0.08 -16.32 -14.49
CA ASP A 152 1.34 -16.50 -13.76
C ASP A 152 1.58 -15.41 -12.72
N GLN A 153 0.88 -14.27 -12.81
CA GLN A 153 1.00 -13.15 -11.87
C GLN A 153 -0.08 -13.15 -10.76
N MET A 154 -0.99 -14.13 -10.75
CA MET A 154 -2.02 -14.26 -9.72
C MET A 154 -1.56 -15.01 -8.47
N VAL A 155 -0.38 -15.63 -8.48
CA VAL A 155 0.16 -16.52 -7.43
C VAL A 155 1.42 -15.99 -6.79
#